data_AF-A0A7W1R661-F1
#
_entry.id   AF-A0A7W1R661-F1
#
_cell.length_a   1.000
_cell.length_b   1.000
_cell.length_c   1.000
_cell.angle_alpha   90.00
_cell.angle_beta   90.00
_cell.angle_gamma   90.00
#
_symmetry.space_group_name_H-M   'P 1'
#
loop_
_entity.id
_entity.type
_entity.pdbx_description
1 polymer ?
#
loop_
_entity_poly.entity_id
_entity_poly.type
_entity_poly.pdbx_seq_one_letter_code
_entity_poly.pdbx_strand_id
1 'polypeptide(L)'
;MTESAGASSASGVASSESPTQPKRADESLGQLLSEVTTELSDLFRKEVELAKVEAKEEASKLGQAAGAFGAGAVAALLLLVFASAALMWLLDEWMHLALAAFVVALLWAIVAVIAVAVGRTRLKQVQPMPETARSLKEDAQWAKTLKN
;
A
#
# COMPACT_ATOMS: atom_id res chain seq x y z
N MET A 1 -78.74 -46.59 -1.44
CA MET A 1 -78.61 -46.58 0.04
C MET A 1 -77.75 -45.37 0.38
N THR A 2 -78.42 -44.20 0.45
CA THR A 2 -78.64 -43.35 1.65
C THR A 2 -77.47 -42.36 1.83
N GLU A 3 -77.50 -41.10 1.40
CA GLU A 3 -78.43 -39.96 1.63
C GLU A 3 -78.51 -39.47 3.09
N SER A 4 -78.55 -38.13 3.27
CA SER A 4 -78.74 -37.32 4.50
C SER A 4 -77.47 -36.83 5.21
N ALA A 5 -77.24 -35.57 5.60
CA ALA A 5 -77.91 -34.25 5.46
C ALA A 5 -76.88 -33.19 5.97
N GLY A 6 -76.81 -31.95 5.47
CA GLY A 6 -77.59 -30.79 5.93
C GLY A 6 -77.16 -30.33 7.34
N ALA A 7 -76.77 -29.10 7.66
CA ALA A 7 -76.90 -27.81 6.99
C ALA A 7 -75.86 -26.83 7.56
N SER A 8 -75.28 -26.00 6.69
CA SER A 8 -74.53 -24.80 7.06
C SER A 8 -75.54 -23.66 7.18
N SER A 9 -75.78 -23.19 8.40
CA SER A 9 -76.61 -22.02 8.68
C SER A 9 -75.74 -20.80 8.85
N ALA A 10 -75.90 -19.85 7.92
CA ALA A 10 -75.41 -18.49 8.02
C ALA A 10 -76.04 -17.76 9.23
N SER A 11 -75.27 -16.90 9.89
CA SER A 11 -75.79 -15.87 10.79
C SER A 11 -74.74 -14.77 10.97
N GLY A 12 -75.13 -13.51 10.75
CA GLY A 12 -74.48 -12.36 11.38
C GLY A 12 -73.83 -11.35 10.45
N VAL A 13 -74.65 -10.47 9.88
CA VAL A 13 -74.29 -9.28 9.10
C VAL A 13 -73.80 -8.15 10.03
N ALA A 14 -72.79 -7.44 9.53
CA ALA A 14 -72.43 -6.04 9.72
C ALA A 14 -71.91 -5.50 11.06
N SER A 15 -71.01 -4.52 10.88
CA SER A 15 -70.41 -3.55 11.81
C SER A 15 -69.06 -4.05 12.34
N SER A 16 -67.91 -3.44 12.03
CA SER A 16 -67.65 -2.01 11.89
C SER A 16 -66.31 -1.80 11.17
N GLU A 17 -66.27 -0.89 10.21
CA GLU A 17 -65.04 -0.19 9.86
C GLU A 17 -64.46 0.48 11.12
N SER A 18 -63.19 0.21 11.44
CA SER A 18 -62.27 1.19 12.04
C SER A 18 -60.92 0.57 12.42
N PRO A 19 -59.82 1.33 12.27
CA PRO A 19 -59.45 2.17 11.15
C PRO A 19 -58.32 1.49 10.38
N THR A 20 -58.18 1.81 9.11
CA THR A 20 -56.87 1.81 8.47
C THR A 20 -55.95 2.63 9.39
N GLN A 21 -55.14 1.99 10.22
CA GLN A 21 -54.07 2.71 10.91
C GLN A 21 -53.17 3.23 9.80
N PRO A 22 -53.02 4.54 9.61
CA PRO A 22 -52.00 5.07 8.73
C PRO A 22 -50.68 4.96 9.49
N LYS A 23 -50.16 3.76 9.60
CA LYS A 23 -48.82 3.50 10.14
C LYS A 23 -48.06 2.82 9.04
N ARG A 24 -47.56 3.56 8.02
CA ARG A 24 -46.45 3.09 7.15
C ARG A 24 -45.99 3.92 5.95
N ALA A 25 -46.56 5.07 5.60
CA ALA A 25 -45.98 5.84 4.49
C ALA A 25 -44.59 6.41 4.90
N ASP A 26 -44.53 7.10 6.04
CA ASP A 26 -43.27 7.65 6.58
C ASP A 26 -42.33 6.57 7.14
N GLU A 27 -42.88 5.46 7.67
CA GLU A 27 -42.09 4.31 8.14
C GLU A 27 -41.38 3.61 6.96
N SER A 28 -41.98 3.55 5.76
CA SER A 28 -41.38 2.90 4.59
C SER A 28 -40.22 3.66 3.96
N LEU A 29 -40.30 5.00 3.88
CA LEU A 29 -39.22 5.83 3.35
C LEU A 29 -38.02 5.87 4.30
N GLY A 30 -38.28 5.92 5.62
CA GLY A 30 -37.23 5.79 6.63
C GLY A 30 -36.56 4.42 6.62
N GLN A 31 -37.32 3.36 6.35
CA GLN A 31 -36.82 1.98 6.28
C GLN A 31 -35.98 1.74 5.02
N LEU A 32 -36.41 2.24 3.86
CA LEU A 32 -35.62 2.19 2.61
C LEU A 32 -34.33 3.01 2.70
N LEU A 33 -34.38 4.21 3.29
CA LEU A 33 -33.19 5.03 3.50
C LEU A 33 -32.22 4.38 4.49
N SER A 34 -32.74 3.75 5.55
CA SER A 34 -31.95 2.97 6.49
C SER A 34 -31.28 1.78 5.80
N GLU A 35 -31.97 1.09 4.91
CA GLU A 35 -31.45 -0.08 4.19
C GLU A 35 -30.36 0.32 3.19
N VAL A 36 -30.58 1.38 2.39
CA VAL A 36 -29.55 1.94 1.48
C VAL A 36 -28.32 2.45 2.24
N THR A 37 -28.53 3.15 3.38
CA THR A 37 -27.41 3.62 4.21
C THR A 37 -26.61 2.45 4.79
N THR A 38 -27.30 1.35 5.13
CA THR A 38 -26.67 0.12 5.62
C THR A 38 -25.86 -0.56 4.51
N GLU A 39 -26.40 -0.67 3.30
CA GLU A 39 -25.69 -1.24 2.14
C GLU A 39 -24.46 -0.41 1.74
N LEU A 40 -24.57 0.92 1.75
CA LEU A 40 -23.43 1.82 1.51
C LEU A 40 -22.36 1.69 2.60
N SER A 41 -22.79 1.57 3.87
CA SER A 41 -21.87 1.34 4.99
C SER A 41 -21.15 0.01 4.87
N ASP A 42 -21.84 -1.03 4.42
CA ASP A 42 -21.28 -2.36 4.17
C ASP A 42 -20.31 -2.37 2.98
N LEU A 43 -20.63 -1.65 1.90
CA LEU A 43 -19.73 -1.51 0.74
C LEU A 43 -18.45 -0.76 1.14
N PHE A 44 -18.58 0.35 1.86
CA PHE A 44 -17.43 1.11 2.33
C PHE A 44 -16.55 0.28 3.27
N ARG A 45 -17.16 -0.51 4.17
CA ARG A 45 -16.42 -1.45 5.03
C ARG A 45 -15.63 -2.47 4.20
N LYS A 46 -16.26 -3.02 3.15
CA LYS A 46 -15.63 -3.99 2.23
C LYS A 46 -14.51 -3.37 1.42
N GLU A 47 -14.65 -2.15 0.91
CA GLU A 47 -13.58 -1.44 0.21
C GLU A 47 -12.38 -1.17 1.12
N VAL A 48 -12.63 -0.77 2.37
CA VAL A 48 -11.56 -0.59 3.37
C VAL A 48 -10.88 -1.91 3.71
N GLU A 49 -11.64 -2.99 3.87
CA GLU A 49 -11.09 -4.32 4.11
C GLU A 49 -10.25 -4.81 2.93
N LEU A 50 -10.72 -4.60 1.70
CA LEU A 50 -10.00 -4.95 0.48
C LEU A 50 -8.72 -4.13 0.35
N ALA A 51 -8.81 -2.80 0.48
CA ALA A 51 -7.66 -1.90 0.45
C ALA A 51 -6.64 -2.25 1.53
N LYS A 52 -7.08 -2.68 2.71
CA LYS A 52 -6.18 -3.16 3.78
C LYS A 52 -5.46 -4.45 3.39
N VAL A 53 -6.16 -5.38 2.75
CA VAL A 53 -5.54 -6.62 2.26
C VAL A 53 -4.51 -6.32 1.18
N GLU A 54 -4.87 -5.51 0.19
CA GLU A 54 -3.98 -5.10 -0.90
C GLU A 54 -2.77 -4.33 -0.38
N ALA A 55 -2.98 -3.34 0.49
CA ALA A 55 -1.88 -2.60 1.13
C ALA A 55 -0.96 -3.50 1.95
N LYS A 56 -1.49 -4.52 2.65
CA LYS A 56 -0.66 -5.49 3.39
C LYS A 56 0.15 -6.36 2.44
N GLU A 57 -0.45 -6.78 1.33
CA GLU A 57 0.24 -7.60 0.32
C GLU A 57 1.35 -6.79 -0.37
N GLU A 58 1.08 -5.55 -0.76
CA GLU A 58 2.07 -4.62 -1.29
C GLU A 58 3.19 -4.36 -0.29
N ALA A 59 2.86 -4.06 0.96
CA ALA A 59 3.84 -3.85 2.02
C ALA A 59 4.69 -5.10 2.26
N SER A 60 4.10 -6.30 2.19
CA SER A 60 4.84 -7.56 2.33
C SER A 60 5.78 -7.77 1.14
N LYS A 61 5.32 -7.57 -0.09
CA LYS A 61 6.15 -7.68 -1.30
C LYS A 61 7.32 -6.70 -1.25
N LEU A 62 7.04 -5.44 -0.90
CA LEU A 62 8.06 -4.41 -0.73
C LEU A 62 9.04 -4.77 0.40
N GLY A 63 8.54 -5.26 1.53
CA GLY A 63 9.36 -5.70 2.66
C GLY A 63 10.26 -6.88 2.32
N GLN A 64 9.75 -7.87 1.60
CA GLN A 64 10.53 -9.01 1.11
C GLN A 64 11.60 -8.56 0.12
N ALA A 65 11.24 -7.70 -0.85
CA ALA A 65 12.18 -7.15 -1.80
C ALA A 65 13.27 -6.34 -1.09
N ALA A 66 12.90 -5.42 -0.19
CA ALA A 66 13.85 -4.62 0.59
C ALA A 66 14.75 -5.50 1.46
N GLY A 67 14.19 -6.55 2.08
CA GLY A 67 14.96 -7.54 2.85
C GLY A 67 15.97 -8.31 1.99
N ALA A 68 15.56 -8.79 0.82
CA ALA A 68 16.44 -9.48 -0.12
C ALA A 68 17.55 -8.57 -0.66
N PHE A 69 17.22 -7.33 -1.02
CA PHE A 69 18.22 -6.33 -1.43
C PHE A 69 19.18 -5.98 -0.29
N GLY A 70 18.68 -5.83 0.93
CA GLY A 70 19.51 -5.58 2.12
C GLY A 70 20.48 -6.72 2.38
N ALA A 71 19.99 -7.96 2.41
CA ALA A 71 20.83 -9.15 2.58
C ALA A 71 21.85 -9.30 1.44
N GLY A 72 21.41 -9.09 0.19
CA GLY A 72 22.27 -9.11 -0.99
C GLY A 72 23.36 -8.05 -0.93
N ALA A 73 23.06 -6.84 -0.47
CA ALA A 73 24.03 -5.77 -0.30
C ALA A 73 25.09 -6.12 0.77
N VAL A 74 24.67 -6.69 1.91
CA VAL A 74 25.60 -7.14 2.96
C VAL A 74 26.48 -8.29 2.45
N ALA A 75 25.89 -9.29 1.77
CA ALA A 75 26.64 -10.40 1.19
C ALA A 75 27.64 -9.93 0.13
N ALA A 76 27.24 -9.00 -0.73
CA ALA A 76 28.12 -8.38 -1.72
C ALA A 76 29.27 -7.62 -1.04
N LEU A 77 28.99 -6.84 0.02
CA LEU A 77 30.03 -6.13 0.77
C LEU A 77 31.05 -7.10 1.37
N LEU A 78 30.59 -8.18 2.01
CA LEU A 78 31.47 -9.20 2.57
C LEU A 78 32.31 -9.89 1.48
N LEU A 79 31.68 -10.26 0.36
CA LEU A 79 32.39 -10.83 -0.79
C LEU A 79 33.48 -9.89 -1.28
N LEU A 80 33.20 -8.58 -1.40
CA LEU A 80 34.18 -7.57 -1.82
C LEU A 80 35.36 -7.46 -0.86
N VAL A 81 35.11 -7.51 0.45
CA VAL A 81 36.17 -7.50 1.48
C VAL A 81 37.04 -8.75 1.37
N PHE A 82 36.43 -9.94 1.32
CA PHE A 82 37.19 -11.19 1.20
C PHE A 82 37.91 -11.30 -0.14
N ALA A 83 37.30 -10.86 -1.24
CA ALA A 83 37.95 -10.81 -2.55
C ALA A 83 39.14 -9.84 -2.56
N SER A 84 39.03 -8.69 -1.89
CA SER A 84 40.15 -7.75 -1.75
C SER A 84 41.30 -8.35 -0.94
N ALA A 85 40.99 -9.02 0.18
CA ALA A 85 41.99 -9.71 0.99
C ALA A 85 42.67 -10.85 0.21
N ALA A 86 41.89 -11.68 -0.48
CA ALA A 86 42.40 -12.76 -1.32
C ALA A 86 43.29 -12.23 -2.45
N LEU A 87 42.89 -11.12 -3.09
CA LEU A 87 43.69 -10.49 -4.14
C LEU A 87 45.01 -9.93 -3.58
N MET A 88 44.99 -9.29 -2.40
CA MET A 88 46.22 -8.82 -1.75
C MET A 88 47.17 -9.98 -1.46
N TRP A 89 46.68 -11.09 -0.88
CA TRP A 89 47.50 -12.28 -0.62
C TRP A 89 48.00 -12.95 -1.90
N LEU A 90 47.20 -12.97 -2.96
CA LEU A 90 47.62 -13.50 -4.25
C LEU A 90 48.75 -12.66 -4.87
N LEU A 91 48.68 -11.33 -4.75
CA LEU A 91 49.72 -10.43 -5.23
C LEU A 91 50.98 -10.48 -4.35
N ASP A 92 50.84 -10.79 -3.06
CA ASP A 92 51.97 -10.89 -2.11
C ASP A 92 53.01 -11.94 -2.54
N GLU A 93 52.59 -12.98 -3.27
CA GLU A 93 53.50 -13.97 -3.87
C GLU A 93 54.50 -13.35 -4.88
N TRP A 94 54.12 -12.24 -5.52
CA TRP A 94 54.91 -11.61 -6.59
C TRP A 94 55.53 -10.27 -6.17
N MET A 95 55.03 -9.65 -5.11
CA MET A 95 55.51 -8.35 -4.60
C MET A 95 55.27 -8.22 -3.10
N HIS A 96 55.94 -7.29 -2.42
CA HIS A 96 55.65 -7.04 -1.00
C HIS A 96 54.18 -6.65 -0.77
N LEU A 97 53.54 -7.23 0.26
CA LEU A 97 52.18 -6.93 0.72
C LEU A 97 51.79 -5.45 0.70
N ALA A 98 52.69 -4.53 1.05
CA ALA A 98 52.41 -3.09 1.02
C ALA A 98 52.11 -2.58 -0.40
N LEU A 99 52.86 -3.07 -1.41
CA LEU A 99 52.61 -2.76 -2.81
C LEU A 99 51.34 -3.45 -3.32
N ALA A 100 51.10 -4.70 -2.90
CA ALA A 100 49.86 -5.42 -3.21
C ALA A 100 48.63 -4.64 -2.70
N ALA A 101 48.65 -4.20 -1.43
CA ALA A 101 47.60 -3.39 -0.84
C ALA A 101 47.41 -2.05 -1.57
N PHE A 102 48.50 -1.40 -2.00
CA PHE A 102 48.42 -0.17 -2.78
C PHE A 102 47.76 -0.37 -4.15
N VAL A 103 48.07 -1.48 -4.85
CA VAL A 103 47.41 -1.82 -6.12
C VAL A 103 45.91 -2.05 -5.92
N VAL A 104 45.52 -2.80 -4.89
CA VAL A 104 44.11 -3.03 -4.57
C VAL A 104 43.40 -1.73 -4.18
N ALA A 105 44.07 -0.84 -3.44
CA ALA A 105 43.55 0.49 -3.13
C ALA A 105 43.34 1.34 -4.39
N LEU A 106 44.25 1.29 -5.36
CA LEU A 106 44.11 2.00 -6.62
C LEU A 106 42.93 1.46 -7.46
N LEU A 107 42.74 0.14 -7.48
CA LEU A 107 41.55 -0.49 -8.10
C LEU A 107 40.26 0.05 -7.48
N TRP A 108 40.19 0.11 -6.14
CA TRP A 108 39.03 0.67 -5.44
C TRP A 108 38.84 2.16 -5.68
N ALA A 109 39.92 2.93 -5.83
CA ALA A 109 39.83 4.36 -6.18
C ALA A 109 39.16 4.55 -7.55
N ILE A 110 39.50 3.72 -8.55
CA ILE A 110 38.87 3.75 -9.87
C ILE A 110 37.38 3.42 -9.77
N VAL A 111 37.04 2.33 -9.05
CA VAL A 111 35.65 1.94 -8.83
C VAL A 111 34.85 3.06 -8.15
N ALA A 112 35.43 3.73 -7.15
CA ALA A 112 34.79 4.84 -6.45
C ALA A 112 34.54 6.04 -7.37
N VAL A 113 35.50 6.41 -8.20
CA VAL A 113 35.33 7.49 -9.20
C VAL A 113 34.19 7.17 -10.17
N ILE A 114 34.13 5.95 -10.69
CA ILE A 114 33.07 5.50 -11.59
C ILE A 114 31.71 5.53 -10.87
N ALA A 115 31.63 4.98 -9.66
CA ALA A 115 30.39 4.96 -8.88
C ALA A 115 29.84 6.37 -8.61
N VAL A 116 30.72 7.31 -8.24
CA VAL A 116 30.35 8.72 -8.05
C VAL A 116 29.89 9.34 -9.37
N ALA A 117 30.58 9.09 -10.48
CA ALA A 117 30.21 9.63 -11.79
C ALA A 117 28.82 9.13 -12.23
N VAL A 118 28.58 7.82 -12.10
CA VAL A 118 27.28 7.21 -12.42
C VAL A 118 26.19 7.74 -11.50
N GLY A 119 26.45 7.80 -10.19
CA GLY A 119 25.50 8.33 -9.20
C GLY A 119 25.11 9.78 -9.51
N ARG A 120 26.09 10.64 -9.81
CA ARG A 120 25.82 12.04 -10.21
C ARG A 120 25.04 12.12 -11.51
N THR A 121 25.29 11.24 -12.46
CA THR A 121 24.56 11.21 -13.74
C THR A 121 23.11 10.80 -13.52
N ARG A 122 22.86 9.75 -12.72
CA ARG A 122 21.51 9.30 -12.38
C ARG A 122 20.74 10.37 -11.60
N LEU A 123 21.36 11.02 -10.62
CA LEU A 123 20.73 12.12 -9.87
C LEU A 123 20.34 13.30 -10.77
N LYS A 124 21.14 13.61 -11.79
CA LYS A 124 20.80 14.65 -12.78
C LYS A 124 19.65 14.25 -13.71
N GLN A 125 19.47 12.96 -13.96
CA GLN A 125 18.38 12.45 -14.81
C GLN A 125 17.05 12.35 -14.09
N VAL A 126 17.05 12.32 -12.75
CA VAL A 126 15.83 12.47 -11.95
C VAL A 126 15.39 13.93 -12.05
N GLN A 127 14.64 14.26 -13.10
CA GLN A 127 13.93 15.54 -13.18
C GLN A 127 12.88 15.53 -12.06
N PRO A 128 12.88 16.51 -11.14
CA PRO A 128 11.77 16.63 -10.21
C PRO A 128 10.52 16.90 -11.05
N MET A 129 9.44 16.13 -10.84
CA MET A 129 8.17 16.35 -11.53
C MET A 129 7.83 17.85 -11.43
N PRO A 130 7.65 18.56 -12.57
CA PRO A 130 7.59 20.02 -12.58
C PRO A 130 6.46 20.57 -11.70
N GLU A 131 5.37 19.81 -11.60
CA GLU A 131 4.23 20.05 -10.69
C GLU A 131 4.65 19.98 -9.21
N THR A 132 5.27 18.88 -8.79
CA THR A 132 5.70 18.67 -7.40
C THR A 132 6.79 19.64 -6.98
N ALA A 133 7.72 19.99 -7.89
CA ALA A 133 8.76 20.98 -7.64
C ALA A 133 8.18 22.40 -7.45
N ARG A 134 7.08 22.71 -8.14
CA ARG A 134 6.40 23.99 -8.03
C ARG A 134 5.62 24.08 -6.72
N SER A 135 4.83 23.07 -6.38
CA SER A 135 4.10 23.02 -5.09
C SER A 135 5.07 23.09 -3.91
N LEU A 136 6.19 22.35 -3.92
CA LEU A 136 7.19 22.42 -2.84
C LEU A 136 7.86 23.80 -2.72
N LYS A 137 8.03 24.53 -3.84
CA LYS A 137 8.56 25.91 -3.81
C LYS A 137 7.54 26.89 -3.26
N GLU A 138 6.28 26.76 -3.64
CA GLU A 138 5.17 27.59 -3.16
C GLU A 138 4.95 27.35 -1.65
N ASP A 139 4.95 26.10 -1.19
CA ASP A 139 4.85 25.72 0.22
C ASP A 139 6.03 26.25 1.05
N ALA A 140 7.26 26.15 0.52
CA ALA A 140 8.45 26.69 1.18
C ALA A 140 8.44 28.22 1.25
N GLN A 141 7.85 28.90 0.26
CA GLN A 141 7.67 30.35 0.27
C GLN A 141 6.61 30.76 1.30
N TRP A 142 5.47 30.08 1.33
CA TRP A 142 4.40 30.32 2.30
C TRP A 142 4.87 30.11 3.75
N ALA A 143 5.64 29.04 4.02
CA ALA A 143 6.21 28.80 5.34
C ALA A 143 7.22 29.88 5.78
N LYS A 144 7.97 30.50 4.85
CA LYS A 144 8.85 31.63 5.16
C LYS A 144 8.06 32.89 5.51
N THR A 145 6.91 33.11 4.86
CA THR A 145 6.06 34.27 5.16
C THR A 145 5.41 34.22 6.54
N LEU A 146 5.25 33.03 7.14
CA LEU A 146 4.73 32.85 8.50
C LEU A 146 5.77 33.11 9.61
N LYS A 147 7.06 33.20 9.25
CA LYS A 147 8.16 33.38 10.20
C LYS A 147 8.57 34.85 10.37
N ASN A 148 8.02 35.75 9.55
CA ASN A 148 8.20 37.20 9.61
C ASN A 148 6.92 37.89 10.10
#